data_AF-A0A849RUE9-F1
#
_entry.id   AF-A0A849RUE9-F1
#
_cell.length_a   1.000
_cell.length_b   1.000
_cell.length_c   1.000
_cell.angle_alpha   90.00
_cell.angle_beta   90.00
_cell.angle_gamma   90.00
#
_symmetry.space_group_name_H-M   'P 1'
#
loop_
_entity.id
_entity.type
_entity.pdbx_description
1 polymer ?
#
loop_
_entity_poly.entity_id
_entity_poly.type
_entity_poly.pdbx_seq_one_letter_code
_entity_poly.pdbx_strand_id
1 'polypeptide(L)'
;QALPEEDQTSRVRDILMAFRLRLASLTTVSPLLDFPVLLALPPSRTPQPVPLFALIQADPTHQANVTLLLPNEVSLSITSLN
;
A
#
# COMPACT_ATOMS: atom_id res chain seq x y z
N GLN A 1 0.84 -22.11 -11.10
CA GLN A 1 0.94 -21.42 -12.40
C GLN A 1 1.14 -19.93 -12.10
N ALA A 2 2.16 -19.27 -12.65
CA ALA A 2 2.28 -17.82 -12.50
C ALA A 2 1.21 -17.16 -13.38
N LEU A 3 0.55 -16.11 -12.89
CA LEU A 3 -0.44 -15.37 -13.67
C LEU A 3 0.25 -14.70 -14.88
N PRO A 4 -0.36 -14.68 -16.07
CA PRO A 4 0.10 -13.87 -17.20
C PRO A 4 0.35 -12.40 -16.77
N GLU A 5 1.36 -11.73 -17.35
CA GLU A 5 1.75 -10.37 -16.98
C GLU A 5 0.62 -9.33 -17.14
N GLU A 6 -0.28 -9.57 -18.11
CA GLU A 6 -1.48 -8.77 -18.35
C GLU A 6 -2.46 -8.83 -17.17
N ASP A 7 -2.65 -10.02 -16.61
CA ASP A 7 -3.48 -10.23 -15.42
C ASP A 7 -2.83 -9.64 -14.16
N GLN A 8 -1.49 -9.64 -14.08
CA GLN A 8 -0.76 -9.00 -12.99
C GLN A 8 -0.96 -7.48 -13.01
N THR A 9 -0.86 -6.87 -14.20
CA THR A 9 -1.06 -5.43 -14.38
C THR A 9 -2.51 -5.01 -14.06
N SER A 10 -3.50 -5.82 -14.49
CA SER A 10 -4.90 -5.57 -14.12
C SER A 10 -5.11 -5.64 -12.60
N ARG A 11 -4.51 -6.63 -11.93
CA ARG A 11 -4.63 -6.76 -10.46
C ARG A 11 -4.01 -5.58 -9.71
N VAL A 12 -2.86 -5.09 -10.16
CA VAL A 12 -2.23 -3.89 -9.56
C VAL A 12 -3.15 -2.68 -9.72
N ARG A 13 -3.75 -2.49 -10.90
CA ARG A 13 -4.72 -1.41 -11.13
C ARG A 13 -5.92 -1.54 -10.19
N ASP A 14 -6.48 -2.73 -10.04
CA ASP A 14 -7.64 -2.97 -9.18
C ASP A 14 -7.30 -2.67 -7.71
N ILE A 15 -6.11 -3.08 -7.26
CA ILE A 15 -5.58 -2.77 -5.92
C ILE A 15 -5.45 -1.26 -5.72
N LEU A 16 -4.82 -0.55 -6.66
CA LEU A 16 -4.64 0.90 -6.59
C LEU A 16 -5.99 1.65 -6.61
N MET A 17 -6.96 1.14 -7.38
CA MET A 17 -8.30 1.71 -7.44
C MET A 17 -9.07 1.49 -6.14
N ALA A 18 -9.03 0.28 -5.58
CA ALA A 18 -9.62 -0.02 -4.27
C ALA A 18 -8.98 0.82 -3.16
N PHE A 19 -7.66 0.99 -3.21
CA PHE A 19 -6.92 1.85 -2.30
C PHE A 19 -7.35 3.32 -2.41
N ARG A 20 -7.49 3.86 -3.63
CA ARG A 20 -8.00 5.22 -3.86
C ARG A 20 -9.41 5.41 -3.30
N LEU A 21 -10.29 4.45 -3.50
CA LEU A 21 -11.65 4.47 -2.95
C LEU A 21 -11.62 4.44 -1.42
N ARG A 22 -10.71 3.65 -0.82
CA ARG A 22 -10.50 3.63 0.63
C ARG A 22 -10.07 4.99 1.14
N LEU A 23 -9.07 5.62 0.51
CA LEU A 23 -8.62 6.97 0.90
C LEU A 23 -9.76 8.00 0.82
N ALA A 24 -10.58 7.95 -0.23
CA ALA A 24 -11.72 8.85 -0.38
C ALA A 24 -12.82 8.65 0.68
N SER A 25 -12.90 7.46 1.28
CA SER A 25 -13.86 7.16 2.35
C SER A 25 -13.42 7.63 3.75
N LEU A 26 -12.16 8.02 3.92
CA LEU A 26 -11.63 8.42 5.22
C LEU A 26 -11.96 9.87 5.52
N THR A 27 -12.58 10.10 6.67
CA THR A 27 -12.89 11.46 7.17
C THR A 27 -11.68 12.14 7.81
N THR A 28 -10.67 11.37 8.19
CA THR A 28 -9.40 11.84 8.75
C THR A 28 -8.24 11.16 8.03
N VAL A 29 -7.32 11.94 7.48
CA VAL A 29 -6.14 11.41 6.80
C VAL A 29 -5.08 11.09 7.86
N SER A 30 -4.96 9.83 8.25
CA SER A 30 -3.81 9.36 9.03
C SER A 30 -2.57 9.36 8.13
N PRO A 31 -1.39 9.80 8.62
CA PRO A 31 -0.15 9.76 7.84
C PRO A 31 0.30 8.33 7.51
N LEU A 32 -0.22 7.34 8.26
CA LEU A 32 0.00 5.92 8.05
C LEU A 32 -1.35 5.20 8.00
N LEU A 33 -1.60 4.43 6.95
CA LEU A 33 -2.82 3.63 6.79
C LEU A 33 -2.51 2.19 6.42
N ASP A 34 -3.19 1.24 7.05
CA ASP A 34 -3.20 -0.17 6.69
C ASP A 34 -4.25 -0.47 5.61
N PHE A 35 -3.84 -1.22 4.58
CA PHE A 35 -4.70 -1.65 3.49
C PHE A 35 -4.43 -3.12 3.12
N PRO A 36 -5.37 -4.05 3.37
CA PRO A 36 -5.16 -5.46 3.08
C PRO A 36 -5.31 -5.75 1.58
N VAL A 37 -4.35 -6.47 1.00
CA VAL A 37 -4.34 -6.84 -0.42
C VAL A 37 -3.94 -8.31 -0.63
N LEU A 38 -4.33 -8.88 -1.77
CA LEU A 38 -3.92 -10.23 -2.17
C LEU A 38 -2.77 -10.18 -3.17
N LEU A 39 -1.54 -10.25 -2.66
CA LEU A 39 -0.31 -10.22 -3.46
C LEU A 39 0.35 -11.60 -3.54
N ALA A 40 0.84 -11.95 -4.72
CA ALA A 40 1.70 -13.11 -4.92
C ALA A 40 3.15 -12.60 -4.99
N LEU A 41 3.85 -12.64 -3.85
CA LEU A 41 5.24 -12.18 -3.74
C LEU A 41 6.19 -13.38 -3.73
N PRO A 42 7.29 -13.35 -4.50
CA PRO A 42 8.31 -14.40 -4.44
C PRO A 42 8.78 -14.63 -2.99
N PRO A 43 8.99 -15.89 -2.57
CA PRO A 43 8.96 -17.13 -3.37
C PRO A 43 7.55 -17.72 -3.59
N SER A 44 6.52 -17.16 -2.96
CA SER A 44 5.14 -17.64 -3.09
C SER A 44 4.52 -17.21 -4.42
N ARG A 45 3.91 -18.16 -5.13
CA ARG A 45 3.11 -17.88 -6.34
C ARG A 45 1.61 -17.82 -6.05
N THR A 46 1.19 -18.21 -4.86
CA THR A 46 -0.20 -18.09 -4.41
C THR A 46 -0.42 -16.70 -3.81
N PRO A 47 -1.46 -15.96 -4.25
CA PRO A 47 -1.82 -14.69 -3.63
C PRO A 47 -2.14 -14.89 -2.14
N GLN A 48 -1.46 -14.13 -1.28
CA GLN A 48 -1.69 -14.15 0.16
C GLN A 48 -2.14 -12.77 0.64
N PRO A 49 -2.93 -12.69 1.72
CA PRO A 49 -3.25 -11.42 2.37
C PRO A 49 -1.98 -10.78 2.91
N VAL A 50 -1.65 -9.59 2.44
CA VAL A 50 -0.53 -8.78 2.91
C VAL A 50 -1.07 -7.40 3.28
N PRO A 51 -0.76 -6.89 4.48
CA PRO A 51 -1.06 -5.50 4.80
C PRO A 51 -0.08 -4.59 4.06
N LEU A 52 -0.60 -3.59 3.35
CA LEU A 52 0.20 -2.48 2.84
C LEU A 52 0.06 -1.28 3.76
N PHE A 53 1.17 -0.57 3.92
CA PHE A 53 1.21 0.71 4.59
C PHE A 53 1.23 1.83 3.55
N ALA A 54 0.43 2.86 3.75
CA ALA A 54 0.50 4.07 2.93
C ALA A 54 1.08 5.23 3.71
N LEU A 55 2.16 5.82 3.21
CA LEU A 55 2.72 7.08 3.68
C LEU A 55 2.22 8.21 2.79
N ILE A 56 1.52 9.17 3.40
CA ILE A 56 0.96 10.33 2.70
C ILE A 56 1.80 11.55 3.03
N GLN A 57 2.43 12.13 2.01
CA GLN A 57 3.26 13.32 2.13
C GLN A 57 2.60 14.48 1.40
N ALA A 58 2.39 15.59 2.11
CA ALA A 58 1.97 16.83 1.48
C ALA A 58 3.11 17.35 0.61
N ASP A 59 2.85 17.54 -0.68
CA ASP A 59 3.77 18.19 -1.61
C ASP A 59 3.23 19.59 -1.90
N PRO A 60 4.05 20.65 -1.74
CA PRO A 60 3.63 22.03 -1.96
C PRO A 60 3.29 22.36 -3.43
N THR A 61 3.65 21.51 -4.38
CA THR A 61 3.50 21.74 -5.82
C THR A 61 2.46 20.84 -6.48
N HIS A 62 2.31 19.60 -6.01
CA HIS A 62 1.41 18.61 -6.58
C HIS A 62 0.62 17.97 -5.44
N GLN A 63 -0.69 17.82 -5.62
CA GLN A 63 -1.61 17.18 -4.69
C GLN A 63 -0.96 15.94 -4.03
N ALA A 64 -1.06 15.82 -2.69
CA ALA A 64 -0.34 14.88 -1.83
C ALA A 64 0.20 13.59 -2.48
N ASN A 65 1.49 13.32 -2.29
CA ASN A 65 2.14 12.09 -2.75
C ASN A 65 1.81 10.94 -1.80
N VAL A 66 1.52 9.76 -2.36
CA VAL A 66 1.23 8.55 -1.59
C VAL A 66 2.20 7.44 -1.98
N THR A 67 2.96 6.95 -0.99
CA THR A 67 3.90 5.85 -1.15
C THR A 67 3.36 4.62 -0.45
N LEU A 68 3.25 3.50 -1.18
CA LEU A 68 2.87 2.20 -0.62
C LEU A 68 4.13 1.42 -0.20
N LEU A 69 4.09 0.87 1.00
CA LEU A 69 5.18 0.12 1.61
C LEU A 69 4.69 -1.25 2.07
N LEU A 70 5.52 -2.27 1.86
CA LEU A 70 5.35 -3.58 2.48
C LEU A 70 5.76 -3.54 3.96
N PRO A 71 5.27 -4.47 4.79
CA PRO A 71 5.59 -4.47 6.22
C PRO A 71 7.09 -4.61 6.52
N ASN A 72 7.83 -5.30 5.67
CA ASN A 72 9.28 -5.47 5.79
C ASN A 72 10.08 -4.23 5.35
N GLU A 73 9.45 -3.27 4.68
CA GLU A 73 10.07 -2.00 4.28
C GLU A 73 9.90 -0.91 5.34
N VAL A 74 9.08 -1.16 6.38
CA VAL A 74 8.84 -0.24 7.48
C VAL A 74 9.68 -0.67 8.69
N SER A 75 10.62 0.19 9.10
CA SER A 75 11.33 0.06 10.38
C SER A 75 10.83 1.12 11.34
N LEU A 76 10.32 0.70 12.50
CA LEU A 76 9.86 1.59 13.56
C LEU A 76 10.94 1.70 14.63
N SER A 77 11.60 2.86 14.68
CA SER A 77 12.53 3.22 15.76
C SER A 77 11.80 4.10 16.77
N ILE A 78 11.44 3.54 17.92
CA ILE A 78 10.81 4.29 19.02
C ILE A 78 11.94 4.95 19.82
N THR A 79 12.24 6.22 19.54
CA THR A 79 13.07 7.03 20.43
C THR A 79 12.21 7.55 21.57
N SER A 80 12.43 7.03 22.77
CA SER A 80 11.93 7.63 24.01
C SER A 80 12.46 9.06 24.10
N LEU A 81 11.58 10.06 23.92
CA LEU A 81 11.88 11.42 24.35
C LEU A 81 11.88 11.40 25.88
N ASN A 82 13.07 11.45 26.47
CA ASN A 82 13.25 11.86 27.86
C ASN A 82 12.95 13.35 28.01
#